data_AF-X0SWE6-F1
#
_entry.id   AF-X0SWE6-F1
#
_cell.length_a   1.000
_cell.length_b   1.000
_cell.length_c   1.000
_cell.angle_alpha   90.00
_cell.angle_beta   90.00
_cell.angle_gamma   90.00
#
_symmetry.space_group_name_H-M   'P 1'
#
loop_
_entity.id
_entity.type
_entity.pdbx_description
1 polymer ?
#
loop_
_entity_poly.entity_id
_entity_poly.type
_entity_poly.pdbx_seq_one_letter_code
_entity_poly.pdbx_strand_id
1 'polypeptide(L)'
;MTSERHLPDWIDAWMAFTKNTEAPKMFRYWTAISVIASALQRKCRVDWGTSLIYYPNMYIVLVGPSGCRKGTAMNPGLDMLLDLGKIKMAAQATTLQALIRRLKDTNYQDLDLETGDMHFHSSMSIFSKEFTVFLGYHNRELMSALCDWYDCDKKWTYETIARKVEEVVGVWVNLFGATTPDLIRTSLPLDAIGGGLTSRIIYIYEPKMGDMVFLPMQTNEEIQLQQHLLHDLDKISCMSGKFKYTEQFLEDWTDFRIYDEKNPPFIDHRFAGYLSRRPNHVMKLSIILAASKGDDMTLTSDTIAEAITTLSKAEEKMQNVFSGVGRSDISDILDKVMTFLLSSKTDEVPVYQIANYFKND
;
A
#
# COMPACT_ATOMS: atom_id res chain seq x y z
N MET A 1 -34.64 6.28 -2.35
CA MET A 1 -34.10 7.43 -1.61
C MET A 1 -32.72 7.03 -1.12
N THR A 2 -31.69 7.34 -1.89
CA THR A 2 -30.30 7.13 -1.47
C THR A 2 -30.01 8.15 -0.37
N SER A 3 -29.86 7.70 0.88
CA SER A 3 -29.36 8.59 1.94
C SER A 3 -28.03 9.19 1.49
N GLU A 4 -27.90 10.50 1.71
CA GLU A 4 -26.71 11.30 1.48
C GLU A 4 -25.57 10.82 2.39
N ARG A 5 -24.31 11.04 1.97
CA ARG A 5 -23.16 10.74 2.84
C ARG A 5 -23.25 11.53 4.14
N HIS A 6 -22.79 10.93 5.24
CA HIS A 6 -22.82 11.57 6.55
C HIS A 6 -21.58 12.45 6.81
N LEU A 7 -20.46 12.18 6.11
CA LEU A 7 -19.16 12.81 6.33
C LEU A 7 -18.75 13.62 5.09
N PRO A 8 -18.14 14.80 5.28
CA PRO A 8 -17.65 15.62 4.16
C PRO A 8 -16.37 15.06 3.53
N ASP A 9 -15.53 14.41 4.33
CA ASP A 9 -14.35 13.68 3.85
C ASP A 9 -14.15 12.44 4.73
N TRP A 10 -14.16 11.27 4.10
CA TRP A 10 -14.03 9.99 4.79
C TRP A 10 -12.66 9.82 5.47
N ILE A 11 -11.58 10.24 4.82
CA ILE A 11 -10.21 10.09 5.35
C ILE A 11 -10.00 10.99 6.56
N ASP A 12 -10.50 12.23 6.54
CA ASP A 12 -10.37 13.13 7.69
C ASP A 12 -11.15 12.61 8.90
N ALA A 13 -12.38 12.13 8.67
CA ALA A 13 -13.18 11.46 9.70
C ALA A 13 -12.48 10.20 10.24
N TRP A 14 -11.86 9.40 9.37
CA TRP A 14 -11.04 8.25 9.77
C TRP A 14 -9.85 8.65 10.65
N MET A 15 -9.18 9.75 10.31
CA MET A 15 -8.05 10.25 11.09
C MET A 15 -8.46 10.74 12.48
N ALA A 16 -9.68 11.27 12.61
CA ALA A 16 -10.30 11.61 13.90
C ALA A 16 -10.69 10.35 14.69
N PHE A 17 -11.34 9.37 14.04
CA PHE A 17 -11.73 8.09 14.65
C PHE A 17 -10.53 7.33 15.23
N THR A 18 -9.43 7.30 14.49
CA THR A 18 -8.22 6.55 14.89
C THR A 18 -7.24 7.38 15.73
N LYS A 19 -7.60 8.61 16.12
CA LYS A 19 -6.72 9.54 16.85
C LYS A 19 -6.33 9.01 18.22
N ASN A 20 -7.23 8.31 18.90
CA ASN A 20 -7.03 7.74 20.23
C ASN A 20 -6.24 6.41 20.18
N THR A 21 -5.20 6.35 19.35
CA THR A 21 -4.31 5.20 19.23
C THR A 21 -2.85 5.65 19.16
N GLU A 22 -1.94 4.79 19.62
CA GLU A 22 -0.49 5.04 19.55
C GLU A 22 0.11 4.80 18.15
N ALA A 23 -0.72 4.55 17.15
CA ALA A 23 -0.26 4.31 15.78
C ALA A 23 0.19 5.63 15.11
N PRO A 24 1.35 5.64 14.44
CA PRO A 24 1.83 6.80 13.69
C PRO A 24 0.78 7.35 12.71
N LYS A 25 0.71 8.69 12.59
CA LYS A 25 -0.26 9.37 11.73
C LYS A 25 -0.22 8.85 10.29
N MET A 26 0.97 8.68 9.71
CA MET A 26 1.13 8.18 8.34
C MET A 26 0.63 6.74 8.18
N PHE A 27 0.83 5.86 9.16
CA PHE A 27 0.30 4.50 9.09
C PHE A 27 -1.24 4.50 9.06
N ARG A 28 -1.86 5.33 9.90
CA ARG A 28 -3.32 5.46 9.94
C ARG A 28 -3.87 6.05 8.64
N TYR A 29 -3.24 7.08 8.11
CA TYR A 29 -3.65 7.74 6.87
C TYR A 29 -3.56 6.81 5.66
N TRP A 30 -2.45 6.07 5.52
CA TRP A 30 -2.29 5.12 4.42
C TRP A 30 -3.12 3.84 4.59
N THR A 31 -3.55 3.51 5.82
CA THR A 31 -4.60 2.51 6.03
C THR A 31 -5.92 2.98 5.43
N ALA A 32 -6.29 4.24 5.68
CA ALA A 32 -7.52 4.86 5.14
C ALA A 32 -7.57 4.77 3.60
N ILE A 33 -6.47 5.17 2.95
CA ILE A 33 -6.30 5.11 1.49
C ILE A 33 -6.52 3.68 0.96
N SER A 34 -5.90 2.69 1.62
CA SER A 34 -6.03 1.28 1.20
C SER A 34 -7.46 0.73 1.40
N VAL A 35 -8.17 1.18 2.43
CA VAL A 35 -9.57 0.81 2.68
C VAL A 35 -10.48 1.36 1.57
N ILE A 36 -10.33 2.65 1.21
CA ILE A 36 -11.09 3.23 0.11
C ILE A 36 -10.75 2.54 -1.22
N ALA A 37 -9.47 2.32 -1.52
CA ALA A 37 -9.03 1.56 -2.68
C ALA A 37 -9.75 0.20 -2.78
N SER A 38 -9.81 -0.52 -1.66
CA SER A 38 -10.51 -1.81 -1.52
C SER A 38 -12.01 -1.73 -1.78
N ALA A 39 -12.66 -0.63 -1.41
CA ALA A 39 -14.09 -0.42 -1.66
C ALA A 39 -14.39 -0.08 -3.12
N LEU A 40 -13.53 0.72 -3.76
CA LEU A 40 -13.68 1.12 -5.16
C LEU A 40 -13.47 -0.04 -6.14
N GLN A 41 -12.57 -0.97 -5.84
CA GLN A 41 -12.31 -2.16 -6.66
C GLN A 41 -11.99 -1.80 -8.12
N ARG A 42 -12.19 -2.74 -9.06
CA ARG A 42 -12.07 -2.49 -10.51
C ARG A 42 -13.26 -1.73 -11.13
N LYS A 43 -14.17 -1.19 -10.32
CA LYS A 43 -15.41 -0.54 -10.79
C LYS A 43 -15.18 0.91 -11.22
N CYS A 44 -14.21 1.54 -10.58
CA CYS A 44 -13.84 2.92 -10.83
C CYS A 44 -12.57 2.98 -11.67
N ARG A 45 -12.56 3.81 -12.72
CA ARG A 45 -11.40 3.97 -13.59
C ARG A 45 -11.23 5.39 -14.12
N VAL A 46 -10.01 5.75 -14.49
CA VAL A 46 -9.71 6.94 -15.32
C VAL A 46 -9.16 6.46 -16.64
N ASP A 47 -9.80 6.86 -17.74
CA ASP A 47 -9.29 6.62 -19.09
C ASP A 47 -8.34 7.77 -19.44
N TRP A 48 -7.07 7.48 -19.71
CA TRP A 48 -6.03 8.47 -19.98
C TRP A 48 -5.51 8.32 -21.42
N GLY A 49 -6.10 9.08 -22.33
CA GLY A 49 -5.85 8.93 -23.76
C GLY A 49 -6.41 7.61 -24.31
N THR A 50 -5.76 7.04 -25.32
CA THR A 50 -6.34 5.94 -26.12
C THR A 50 -6.18 4.56 -25.49
N SER A 51 -5.14 4.33 -24.68
CA SER A 51 -4.76 3.00 -24.21
C SER A 51 -4.46 2.88 -22.72
N LEU A 52 -4.23 3.98 -22.02
CA LEU A 52 -3.92 3.94 -20.59
C LEU A 52 -5.21 4.02 -19.78
N ILE A 53 -5.39 3.08 -18.86
CA ILE A 53 -6.53 3.05 -17.94
C ILE A 53 -5.97 2.88 -16.53
N TYR A 54 -6.33 3.78 -15.63
CA TYR A 54 -5.93 3.72 -14.23
C TYR A 54 -7.09 3.21 -13.38
N TYR A 55 -6.81 2.21 -12.55
CA TYR A 55 -7.71 1.70 -11.52
C TYR A 55 -7.15 2.01 -10.14
N PRO A 56 -7.98 2.17 -9.10
CA PRO A 56 -7.55 2.61 -7.77
C PRO A 56 -6.91 1.48 -6.93
N ASN A 57 -6.07 0.62 -7.53
CA ASN A 57 -5.34 -0.41 -6.79
C ASN A 57 -3.97 0.09 -6.35
N MET A 58 -3.65 -0.08 -5.07
CA MET A 58 -2.38 0.37 -4.49
C MET A 58 -1.67 -0.78 -3.78
N TYR A 59 -0.35 -0.84 -3.92
CA TYR A 59 0.47 -1.72 -3.10
C TYR A 59 1.16 -0.84 -2.06
N ILE A 60 0.74 -0.97 -0.81
CA ILE A 60 1.21 -0.13 0.30
C ILE A 60 1.73 -1.07 1.38
N VAL A 61 2.93 -0.79 1.87
CA VAL A 61 3.55 -1.58 2.94
C VAL A 61 4.00 -0.66 4.07
N LEU A 62 3.45 -0.88 5.27
CA LEU A 62 3.87 -0.19 6.49
C LEU A 62 5.18 -0.79 6.99
N VAL A 63 6.22 0.03 7.12
CA VAL A 63 7.56 -0.38 7.54
C VAL A 63 7.94 0.37 8.81
N GLY A 64 8.37 -0.37 9.82
CA GLY A 64 8.93 0.20 11.04
C GLY A 64 9.43 -0.91 11.95
N PRO A 65 10.22 -0.59 12.99
CA PRO A 65 10.69 -1.59 13.94
C PRO A 65 9.51 -2.27 14.65
N SER A 66 9.82 -3.40 15.30
CA SER A 66 8.86 -4.09 16.19
C SER A 66 8.39 -3.12 17.28
N GLY A 67 7.11 -3.14 17.60
CA GLY A 67 6.51 -2.23 18.60
C GLY A 67 5.98 -0.90 18.05
N CYS A 68 6.22 -0.53 16.78
CA CYS A 68 5.67 0.70 16.17
C CYS A 68 4.15 0.67 15.87
N ARG A 69 3.38 -0.19 16.56
CA ARG A 69 1.91 -0.23 16.48
C ARG A 69 1.33 -0.36 15.05
N LYS A 70 2.08 -1.01 14.14
CA LYS A 70 1.65 -1.30 12.76
C LYS A 70 0.31 -2.03 12.73
N GLY A 71 0.17 -3.10 13.51
CA GLY A 71 -1.09 -3.85 13.63
C GLY A 71 -2.24 -2.99 14.16
N THR A 72 -1.98 -2.09 15.11
CA THR A 72 -2.98 -1.14 15.63
C THR A 72 -3.48 -0.17 14.56
N ALA A 73 -2.62 0.22 13.61
CA ALA A 73 -3.04 1.03 12.47
C ALA A 73 -3.90 0.22 11.47
N MET A 74 -3.49 -1.01 11.17
CA MET A 74 -4.13 -1.83 10.13
C MET A 74 -5.46 -2.47 10.55
N ASN A 75 -5.57 -2.93 11.80
CA ASN A 75 -6.71 -3.76 12.25
C ASN A 75 -8.05 -3.04 12.08
N PRO A 76 -8.23 -1.77 12.48
CA PRO A 76 -9.53 -1.12 12.32
C PRO A 76 -9.97 -1.05 10.85
N GLY A 77 -9.02 -0.96 9.92
CA GLY A 77 -9.32 -0.91 8.49
C GLY A 77 -9.71 -2.29 7.96
N LEU A 78 -9.03 -3.34 8.42
CA LEU A 78 -9.39 -4.72 8.13
C LEU A 78 -10.79 -5.04 8.67
N ASP A 79 -11.09 -4.65 9.90
CA ASP A 79 -12.37 -4.92 10.55
C ASP A 79 -13.51 -4.22 9.78
N MET A 80 -13.35 -2.96 9.37
CA MET A 80 -14.34 -2.27 8.53
C MET A 80 -14.58 -2.96 7.17
N LEU A 81 -13.52 -3.45 6.52
CA LEU A 81 -13.66 -4.16 5.25
C LEU A 81 -14.38 -5.50 5.40
N LEU A 82 -14.18 -6.19 6.53
CA LEU A 82 -14.86 -7.44 6.87
C LEU A 82 -16.34 -7.17 7.22
N ASP A 83 -16.61 -6.14 8.02
CA ASP A 83 -17.96 -5.72 8.42
C ASP A 83 -18.80 -5.29 7.21
N LEU A 84 -18.18 -4.66 6.21
CA LEU A 84 -18.84 -4.31 4.95
C LEU A 84 -19.29 -5.56 4.17
N GLY A 85 -18.57 -6.68 4.28
CA GLY A 85 -18.96 -7.98 3.70
C GLY A 85 -18.98 -8.07 2.16
N LYS A 86 -18.70 -6.97 1.44
CA LYS A 86 -18.74 -6.89 -0.03
C LYS A 86 -17.40 -7.15 -0.71
N ILE A 87 -16.30 -7.10 0.03
CA ILE A 87 -14.93 -7.12 -0.50
C ILE A 87 -14.29 -8.47 -0.23
N LYS A 88 -13.74 -9.12 -1.27
CA LYS A 88 -13.04 -10.38 -1.09
C LYS A 88 -11.65 -10.15 -0.50
N MET A 89 -11.44 -10.67 0.71
CA MET A 89 -10.15 -10.62 1.40
C MET A 89 -9.33 -11.89 1.17
N ALA A 90 -8.02 -11.74 0.98
CA ALA A 90 -7.06 -12.84 0.99
C ALA A 90 -6.44 -13.04 2.39
N ALA A 91 -6.13 -14.30 2.73
CA ALA A 91 -5.51 -14.66 4.01
C ALA A 91 -3.99 -14.41 4.01
N GLN A 92 -3.42 -14.28 5.22
CA GLN A 92 -2.04 -13.85 5.48
C GLN A 92 -0.94 -14.79 4.93
N ALA A 93 -1.22 -16.09 4.77
CA ALA A 93 -0.31 -17.05 4.17
C ALA A 93 -1.08 -17.94 3.18
N THR A 94 -0.86 -17.74 1.89
CA THR A 94 -1.50 -18.55 0.83
C THR A 94 -0.53 -18.78 -0.31
N THR A 95 -0.58 -19.97 -0.90
CA THR A 95 0.17 -20.27 -2.12
C THR A 95 -0.38 -19.45 -3.29
N LEU A 96 0.45 -19.20 -4.32
CA LEU A 96 0.01 -18.52 -5.55
C LEU A 96 -1.24 -19.18 -6.14
N GLN A 97 -1.27 -20.51 -6.18
CA GLN A 97 -2.43 -21.30 -6.63
C GLN A 97 -3.72 -21.00 -5.85
N ALA A 98 -3.62 -20.83 -4.53
CA ALA A 98 -4.77 -20.51 -3.70
C ALA A 98 -5.27 -19.07 -3.95
N LEU A 99 -4.36 -18.13 -4.23
CA LEU A 99 -4.70 -16.76 -4.61
C LEU A 99 -5.39 -16.70 -5.97
N ILE A 100 -4.86 -17.40 -6.98
CA ILE A 100 -5.46 -17.47 -8.32
C ILE A 100 -6.86 -18.06 -8.23
N ARG A 101 -7.03 -19.16 -7.50
CA ARG A 101 -8.35 -19.76 -7.28
C ARG A 101 -9.32 -18.77 -6.63
N ARG A 102 -8.88 -18.04 -5.60
CA ARG A 102 -9.72 -17.06 -4.91
C ARG A 102 -10.09 -15.88 -5.80
N LEU A 103 -9.18 -15.41 -6.66
CA LEU A 103 -9.46 -14.41 -7.69
C LEU A 103 -10.48 -14.92 -8.70
N LYS A 104 -10.33 -16.16 -9.17
CA LYS A 104 -11.28 -16.76 -10.12
C LYS A 104 -12.68 -16.96 -9.52
N ASP A 105 -12.75 -17.25 -8.22
CA ASP A 105 -14.03 -17.34 -7.50
C ASP A 105 -14.71 -15.95 -7.36
N THR A 106 -13.95 -14.85 -7.49
CA THR A 106 -14.52 -13.50 -7.62
C THR A 106 -14.85 -13.21 -9.07
N ASN A 107 -16.13 -13.37 -9.43
CA ASN A 107 -16.67 -12.93 -10.73
C ASN A 107 -17.74 -11.89 -10.46
N TYR A 108 -17.30 -10.70 -10.01
CA TYR A 108 -18.21 -9.59 -9.79
C TYR A 108 -18.72 -9.09 -11.14
N GLN A 109 -19.95 -8.59 -11.13
CA GLN A 109 -20.63 -8.04 -12.28
C GLN A 109 -21.04 -6.62 -11.93
N ASP A 110 -20.53 -5.66 -12.70
CA ASP A 110 -20.88 -4.27 -12.53
C ASP A 110 -21.44 -3.72 -13.84
N LEU A 111 -22.60 -3.07 -13.73
CA LEU A 111 -23.20 -2.36 -14.84
C LEU A 111 -22.48 -1.01 -14.99
N ASP A 112 -21.91 -0.77 -16.17
CA ASP A 112 -21.42 0.55 -16.53
C ASP A 112 -22.63 1.42 -16.85
N LEU A 113 -22.92 2.38 -15.97
CA LEU A 113 -24.13 3.22 -16.04
C LEU A 113 -24.13 4.15 -17.26
N GLU A 114 -22.97 4.45 -17.86
CA GLU A 114 -22.88 5.29 -19.06
C GLU A 114 -23.11 4.49 -20.34
N THR A 115 -22.58 3.27 -20.42
CA THR A 115 -22.65 2.43 -21.64
C THR A 115 -23.78 1.40 -21.62
N GLY A 116 -24.26 1.02 -20.44
CA GLY A 116 -25.19 -0.10 -20.25
C GLY A 116 -24.51 -1.48 -20.36
N ASP A 117 -23.19 -1.54 -20.55
CA ASP A 117 -22.46 -2.79 -20.67
C ASP A 117 -22.20 -3.43 -19.29
N MET A 118 -22.27 -4.76 -19.25
CA MET A 118 -21.91 -5.55 -18.07
C MET A 118 -20.40 -5.82 -18.08
N HIS A 119 -19.69 -5.26 -17.10
CA HIS A 119 -18.26 -5.50 -16.90
C HIS A 119 -18.05 -6.57 -15.84
N PHE A 120 -17.26 -7.59 -16.21
CA PHE A 120 -16.85 -8.65 -15.31
C PHE A 120 -15.47 -8.34 -14.76
N HIS A 121 -15.31 -8.51 -13.44
CA HIS A 121 -14.00 -8.37 -12.81
C HIS A 121 -13.79 -9.30 -11.64
N SER A 122 -12.51 -9.58 -11.41
CA SER A 122 -12.00 -10.35 -10.29
C SER A 122 -11.20 -9.42 -9.39
N SER A 123 -11.88 -8.84 -8.40
CA SER A 123 -11.29 -7.93 -7.42
C SER A 123 -11.00 -8.63 -6.09
N MET A 124 -9.79 -8.45 -5.58
CA MET A 124 -9.37 -8.99 -4.29
C MET A 124 -8.47 -8.00 -3.55
N SER A 125 -8.66 -7.90 -2.23
CA SER A 125 -7.77 -7.14 -1.35
C SER A 125 -6.95 -8.08 -0.47
N ILE A 126 -5.64 -7.86 -0.43
CA ILE A 126 -4.70 -8.61 0.40
C ILE A 126 -4.35 -7.73 1.60
N PHE A 127 -4.70 -8.17 2.80
CA PHE A 127 -4.28 -7.54 4.05
C PHE A 127 -3.34 -8.48 4.80
N SER A 128 -2.04 -8.17 4.78
CA SER A 128 -1.03 -8.99 5.45
C SER A 128 -0.34 -8.21 6.57
N LYS A 129 -0.55 -8.64 7.82
CA LYS A 129 0.16 -8.08 8.98
C LYS A 129 1.67 -8.39 8.96
N GLU A 130 2.05 -9.44 8.22
CA GLU A 130 3.43 -9.87 8.01
C GLU A 130 3.66 -10.11 6.52
N PHE A 131 3.93 -9.03 5.79
CA PHE A 131 4.06 -9.02 4.34
C PHE A 131 5.12 -9.99 3.81
N THR A 132 6.23 -10.15 4.53
CA THR A 132 7.33 -11.01 4.11
C THR A 132 7.01 -12.49 4.28
N VAL A 133 6.20 -12.84 5.27
CA VAL A 133 5.63 -14.20 5.43
C VAL A 133 4.66 -14.50 4.31
N PHE A 134 3.84 -13.52 3.92
CA PHE A 134 2.93 -13.65 2.78
C PHE A 134 3.67 -13.90 1.46
N LEU A 135 4.72 -13.13 1.18
CA LEU A 135 5.54 -13.35 -0.02
C LEU A 135 6.23 -14.72 0.01
N GLY A 136 6.66 -15.17 1.19
CA GLY A 136 7.53 -16.32 1.33
C GLY A 136 8.95 -16.03 0.84
N TYR A 137 9.91 -16.82 1.32
CA TYR A 137 11.31 -16.63 0.97
C TYR A 137 11.57 -17.01 -0.49
N HIS A 138 12.10 -16.08 -1.29
CA HIS A 138 12.48 -16.28 -2.70
C HIS A 138 11.36 -16.78 -3.63
N ASN A 139 10.09 -16.49 -3.34
CA ASN A 139 8.97 -16.89 -4.17
C ASN A 139 8.82 -16.00 -5.43
N ARG A 140 9.68 -16.25 -6.42
CA ARG A 140 9.73 -15.46 -7.68
C ARG A 140 8.43 -15.51 -8.46
N GLU A 141 7.72 -16.64 -8.46
CA GLU A 141 6.45 -16.78 -9.17
C GLU A 141 5.37 -15.86 -8.59
N LEU A 142 5.21 -15.84 -7.26
CA LEU A 142 4.25 -14.95 -6.61
C LEU A 142 4.60 -13.47 -6.82
N MET A 143 5.89 -13.12 -6.71
CA MET A 143 6.34 -11.74 -6.95
C MET A 143 6.07 -11.30 -8.39
N SER A 144 6.29 -12.18 -9.37
CA SER A 144 5.97 -11.90 -10.78
C SER A 144 4.46 -11.73 -10.97
N ALA A 145 3.64 -12.62 -10.43
CA ALA A 145 2.19 -12.52 -10.54
C ALA A 145 1.65 -11.21 -9.92
N LEU A 146 2.15 -10.80 -8.76
CA LEU A 146 1.81 -9.50 -8.16
C LEU A 146 2.24 -8.32 -9.03
N CYS A 147 3.34 -8.41 -9.76
CA CYS A 147 3.73 -7.36 -10.71
C CYS A 147 2.70 -7.22 -11.83
N ASP A 148 2.26 -8.33 -12.40
CA ASP A 148 1.29 -8.34 -13.49
C ASP A 148 -0.10 -7.86 -13.00
N TRP A 149 -0.53 -8.33 -11.82
CA TRP A 149 -1.82 -7.94 -11.25
C TRP A 149 -1.90 -6.46 -10.87
N TYR A 150 -0.76 -5.79 -10.65
CA TYR A 150 -0.72 -4.35 -10.37
C TYR A 150 -1.18 -3.51 -11.57
N ASP A 151 -0.87 -3.96 -12.79
CA ASP A 151 -1.19 -3.26 -14.04
C ASP A 151 -2.65 -3.47 -14.46
N CYS A 152 -3.39 -4.31 -13.74
CA CYS A 152 -4.84 -4.43 -13.85
C CYS A 152 -5.27 -4.79 -15.28
N ASP A 153 -4.69 -5.84 -15.85
CA ASP A 153 -5.04 -6.31 -17.20
C ASP A 153 -6.49 -6.78 -17.32
N LYS A 154 -7.04 -6.65 -18.53
CA LYS A 154 -8.40 -7.12 -18.85
C LYS A 154 -8.53 -8.65 -18.73
N LYS A 155 -7.45 -9.37 -18.99
CA LYS A 155 -7.38 -10.83 -18.92
C LYS A 155 -5.99 -11.23 -18.47
N TRP A 156 -5.91 -12.16 -17.53
CA TRP A 156 -4.65 -12.75 -17.09
C TRP A 156 -4.79 -14.27 -17.15
N THR A 157 -3.81 -14.92 -17.76
CA THR A 157 -3.81 -16.37 -18.00
C THR A 157 -2.61 -17.01 -17.31
N TYR A 158 -2.83 -18.13 -16.64
CA TYR A 158 -1.79 -18.92 -16.00
C TYR A 158 -1.85 -20.36 -16.48
N GLU A 159 -0.75 -20.83 -17.05
CA GLU A 159 -0.61 -22.18 -17.58
C GLU A 159 0.29 -23.01 -16.66
N THR A 160 -0.09 -24.26 -16.39
CA THR A 160 0.78 -25.21 -15.68
C THR A 160 0.89 -26.49 -16.48
N ILE A 161 2.03 -27.17 -16.35
CA ILE A 161 2.34 -28.42 -17.08
C ILE A 161 1.29 -29.52 -16.78
N ALA A 162 0.68 -29.52 -15.58
CA ALA A 162 -0.22 -30.57 -15.12
C ALA A 162 -1.72 -30.20 -15.11
N ARG A 163 -2.12 -28.95 -15.38
CA ARG A 163 -3.54 -28.50 -15.39
C ARG A 163 -3.90 -27.66 -16.61
N LYS A 164 -5.21 -27.68 -16.93
CA LYS A 164 -5.87 -26.76 -17.87
C LYS A 164 -5.51 -25.30 -17.56
N VAL A 165 -5.42 -24.48 -18.62
CA VAL A 165 -5.22 -23.02 -18.56
C VAL A 165 -6.23 -22.39 -17.60
N GLU A 166 -5.75 -21.60 -16.64
CA GLU A 166 -6.59 -20.79 -15.75
C GLU A 166 -6.62 -19.34 -16.27
N GLU A 167 -7.82 -18.86 -16.63
CA GLU A 167 -8.04 -17.47 -17.05
C GLU A 167 -8.81 -16.72 -15.95
N VAL A 168 -8.34 -15.51 -15.64
CA VAL A 168 -8.98 -14.55 -14.73
C VAL A 168 -9.31 -13.29 -15.53
N VAL A 169 -10.57 -12.85 -15.47
CA VAL A 169 -11.07 -11.69 -16.22
C VAL A 169 -11.09 -10.46 -15.34
N GLY A 170 -10.60 -9.33 -15.85
CA GLY A 170 -10.57 -8.05 -15.17
C GLY A 170 -9.87 -8.14 -13.82
N VAL A 171 -8.57 -8.47 -13.82
CA VAL A 171 -7.83 -8.66 -12.58
C VAL A 171 -7.69 -7.33 -11.84
N TRP A 172 -7.99 -7.32 -10.57
CA TRP A 172 -7.71 -6.19 -9.70
C TRP A 172 -7.27 -6.69 -8.33
N VAL A 173 -6.08 -6.27 -7.92
CA VAL A 173 -5.52 -6.64 -6.62
C VAL A 173 -5.04 -5.38 -5.93
N ASN A 174 -5.53 -5.15 -4.71
CA ASN A 174 -5.00 -4.16 -3.79
C ASN A 174 -4.23 -4.86 -2.68
N LEU A 175 -3.04 -4.37 -2.35
CA LEU A 175 -2.16 -5.01 -1.39
C LEU A 175 -1.81 -4.05 -0.27
N PHE A 176 -2.12 -4.46 0.96
CA PHE A 176 -1.79 -3.74 2.16
C PHE A 176 -1.02 -4.63 3.13
N GLY A 177 0.26 -4.31 3.30
CA GLY A 177 1.18 -5.09 4.09
C GLY A 177 1.71 -4.33 5.30
N ALA A 178 2.23 -5.05 6.28
CA ALA A 178 3.16 -4.53 7.26
C ALA A 178 4.40 -5.42 7.37
N THR A 179 5.54 -4.81 7.65
CA THR A 179 6.81 -5.52 7.85
C THR A 179 7.78 -4.69 8.67
N THR A 180 8.95 -5.26 8.93
CA THR A 180 10.10 -4.61 9.56
C THR A 180 11.24 -4.47 8.54
N PRO A 181 12.12 -3.46 8.67
CA PRO A 181 13.29 -3.32 7.80
C PRO A 181 14.14 -4.60 7.66
N ASP A 182 14.38 -5.31 8.77
CA ASP A 182 15.20 -6.54 8.77
C ASP A 182 14.59 -7.67 7.93
N LEU A 183 13.27 -7.83 8.01
CA LEU A 183 12.53 -8.82 7.21
C LEU A 183 12.49 -8.46 5.73
N ILE A 184 12.46 -7.16 5.37
CA ILE A 184 12.58 -6.72 3.97
C ILE A 184 13.92 -7.17 3.40
N ARG A 185 15.03 -6.94 4.13
CA ARG A 185 16.39 -7.32 3.70
C ARG A 185 16.52 -8.83 3.45
N THR A 186 15.88 -9.66 4.26
CA THR A 186 16.04 -11.12 4.20
C THR A 186 15.06 -11.81 3.24
N SER A 187 13.91 -11.20 2.95
CA SER A 187 12.86 -11.81 2.12
C SER A 187 12.87 -11.36 0.66
N LEU A 188 13.33 -10.14 0.38
CA LEU A 188 13.35 -9.60 -0.97
C LEU A 188 14.70 -9.87 -1.64
N PRO A 189 14.73 -10.60 -2.77
CA PRO A 189 15.95 -10.80 -3.53
C PRO A 189 16.52 -9.47 -4.03
N LEU A 190 17.85 -9.33 -4.08
CA LEU A 190 18.51 -8.08 -4.51
C LEU A 190 18.11 -7.66 -5.94
N ASP A 191 17.85 -8.62 -6.83
CA ASP A 191 17.33 -8.42 -8.18
C ASP A 191 15.90 -7.86 -8.21
N ALA A 192 15.11 -8.09 -7.15
CA ALA A 192 13.80 -7.46 -7.00
C ALA A 192 13.90 -6.03 -6.44
N ILE A 193 15.04 -5.62 -5.89
CA ILE A 193 15.21 -4.28 -5.32
C ILE A 193 15.54 -3.28 -6.44
N GLY A 194 14.58 -2.42 -6.73
CA GLY A 194 14.68 -1.39 -7.78
C GLY A 194 14.06 -1.78 -9.11
N GLY A 195 13.55 -3.01 -9.23
CA GLY A 195 12.76 -3.50 -10.36
C GLY A 195 11.53 -4.30 -9.89
N GLY A 196 10.67 -4.74 -10.81
CA GLY A 196 9.59 -5.67 -10.50
C GLY A 196 8.62 -5.17 -9.40
N LEU A 197 8.50 -5.93 -8.30
CA LEU A 197 7.48 -5.72 -7.27
C LEU A 197 7.77 -4.51 -6.39
N THR A 198 9.04 -4.30 -5.99
CA THR A 198 9.37 -3.19 -5.06
C THR A 198 9.13 -1.83 -5.69
N SER A 199 9.22 -1.74 -7.02
CA SER A 199 8.94 -0.53 -7.79
C SER A 199 7.46 -0.13 -7.79
N ARG A 200 6.55 -1.07 -7.48
CA ARG A 200 5.10 -0.86 -7.43
C ARG A 200 4.59 -0.64 -6.01
N ILE A 201 5.45 -0.81 -5.00
CA ILE A 201 5.08 -0.68 -3.58
C ILE A 201 5.44 0.71 -3.08
N ILE A 202 4.48 1.36 -2.42
CA ILE A 202 4.72 2.55 -1.61
C ILE A 202 5.03 2.09 -0.18
N TYR A 203 6.28 2.28 0.23
CA TYR A 203 6.70 1.97 1.59
C TYR A 203 6.49 3.16 2.52
N ILE A 204 5.66 2.97 3.55
CA ILE A 204 5.41 4.00 4.55
C ILE A 204 6.32 3.69 5.73
N TYR A 205 7.38 4.47 5.90
CA TYR A 205 8.36 4.26 6.97
C TYR A 205 8.11 5.17 8.16
N GLU A 206 7.90 4.58 9.34
CA GLU A 206 7.88 5.31 10.61
C GLU A 206 8.77 4.61 11.65
N PRO A 207 9.82 5.28 12.17
CA PRO A 207 10.78 4.68 13.09
C PRO A 207 10.29 4.62 14.54
N LYS A 208 9.25 5.38 14.88
CA LYS A 208 8.71 5.52 16.24
C LYS A 208 7.19 5.33 16.24
N MET A 209 6.62 5.02 17.39
CA MET A 209 5.18 5.09 17.60
C MET A 209 4.68 6.54 17.54
N GLY A 210 3.36 6.71 17.39
CA GLY A 210 2.71 8.02 17.42
C GLY A 210 2.61 8.60 18.82
N ASP A 211 1.58 9.42 19.03
CA ASP A 211 1.31 10.04 20.32
C ASP A 211 1.05 8.97 21.40
N MET A 212 1.55 9.21 22.61
CA MET A 212 1.30 8.32 23.74
C MET A 212 -0.15 8.47 24.20
N VAL A 213 -0.88 7.35 24.25
CA VAL A 213 -2.27 7.31 24.67
C VAL A 213 -2.37 6.49 25.95
N PHE A 214 -2.60 7.17 27.08
CA PHE A 214 -2.61 6.52 28.40
C PHE A 214 -3.80 5.57 28.61
N LEU A 215 -4.96 5.91 28.04
CA LEU A 215 -6.21 5.17 28.22
C LEU A 215 -6.97 5.11 26.87
N PRO A 216 -6.76 4.07 26.06
CA PRO A 216 -7.43 3.90 24.77
C PRO A 216 -8.86 3.36 24.98
N MET A 217 -9.69 4.10 25.72
CA MET A 217 -11.10 3.77 25.89
C MET A 217 -11.89 4.38 24.74
N GLN A 218 -12.70 3.56 24.07
CA GLN A 218 -13.55 4.02 22.99
C GLN A 218 -14.62 4.96 23.53
N THR A 219 -14.70 6.16 22.97
CA THR A 219 -15.71 7.16 23.32
C THR A 219 -17.00 6.93 22.55
N ASN A 220 -18.12 7.46 23.06
CA ASN A 220 -19.41 7.40 22.33
C ASN A 220 -19.33 8.11 20.97
N GLU A 221 -18.55 9.19 20.88
CA GLU A 221 -18.29 9.92 19.63
C GLU A 221 -17.56 9.03 18.62
N GLU A 222 -16.54 8.29 19.04
CA GLU A 222 -15.82 7.35 18.18
C GLU A 222 -16.71 6.20 17.69
N ILE A 223 -17.62 5.71 18.52
CA ILE A 223 -18.60 4.67 18.12
C ILE A 223 -19.55 5.21 17.04
N GLN A 224 -20.08 6.42 17.23
CA GLN A 224 -20.95 7.05 16.23
C GLN A 224 -20.18 7.33 14.93
N LEU A 225 -18.95 7.82 15.04
CA LEU A 225 -18.10 8.09 13.89
C LEU A 225 -17.76 6.81 13.11
N GLN A 226 -17.51 5.70 13.81
CA GLN A 226 -17.32 4.38 13.19
C GLN A 226 -18.56 3.96 12.38
N GLN A 227 -19.76 4.18 12.89
CA GLN A 227 -21.00 3.87 12.16
C GLN A 227 -21.17 4.74 10.92
N HIS A 228 -20.86 6.04 11.00
CA HIS A 228 -20.89 6.94 9.86
C HIS A 228 -19.82 6.56 8.82
N LEU A 229 -18.61 6.20 9.26
CA LEU A 229 -17.54 5.72 8.38
C LEU A 229 -17.94 4.44 7.64
N LEU A 230 -18.58 3.49 8.33
CA LEU A 230 -19.07 2.26 7.69
C LEU A 230 -20.20 2.54 6.71
N HIS A 231 -21.13 3.44 7.04
CA HIS A 231 -22.20 3.86 6.14
C HIS A 231 -21.66 4.49 4.86
N ASP A 232 -20.74 5.44 4.99
CA ASP A 232 -20.16 6.14 3.85
C ASP A 232 -19.23 5.22 3.05
N LEU A 233 -18.53 4.28 3.71
CA LEU A 233 -17.75 3.25 3.02
C LEU A 233 -18.64 2.34 2.18
N ASP A 234 -19.86 2.03 2.66
CA ASP A 234 -20.85 1.28 1.88
C ASP A 234 -21.27 2.05 0.62
N LYS A 235 -21.40 3.38 0.71
CA LYS A 235 -21.67 4.26 -0.46
C LYS A 235 -20.50 4.27 -1.43
N ILE A 236 -19.28 4.46 -0.94
CA ILE A 236 -18.04 4.38 -1.74
C ILE A 236 -17.98 3.02 -2.45
N SER A 237 -18.36 1.94 -1.79
CA SER A 237 -18.39 0.60 -2.40
C SER A 237 -19.43 0.44 -3.51
N CYS A 238 -20.45 1.31 -3.58
CA CYS A 238 -21.44 1.32 -4.64
C CYS A 238 -21.02 2.18 -5.84
N MET A 239 -19.93 2.94 -5.73
CA MET A 239 -19.39 3.74 -6.84
C MET A 239 -18.92 2.83 -7.97
N SER A 240 -19.39 3.12 -9.19
CA SER A 240 -18.99 2.43 -10.42
C SER A 240 -19.03 3.41 -11.58
N GLY A 241 -17.99 3.40 -12.43
CA GLY A 241 -17.93 4.25 -13.60
C GLY A 241 -16.57 4.90 -13.85
N LYS A 242 -16.57 5.83 -14.80
CA LYS A 242 -15.39 6.57 -15.24
C LYS A 242 -15.27 7.88 -14.48
N PHE A 243 -14.12 8.10 -13.85
CA PHE A 243 -13.74 9.38 -13.30
C PHE A 243 -13.39 10.34 -14.43
N LYS A 244 -13.93 11.55 -14.34
CA LYS A 244 -13.64 12.67 -15.25
C LYS A 244 -12.61 13.57 -14.60
N TYR A 245 -11.96 14.42 -15.37
CA TYR A 245 -10.99 15.39 -14.87
C TYR A 245 -11.32 16.77 -15.41
N THR A 246 -11.06 17.80 -14.62
CA THR A 246 -11.22 19.20 -15.04
C THR A 246 -10.06 19.65 -15.92
N GLU A 247 -10.25 20.74 -16.66
CA GLU A 247 -9.15 21.35 -17.44
C GLU A 247 -7.98 21.75 -16.54
N GLN A 248 -8.27 22.32 -15.36
CA GLN A 248 -7.24 22.69 -14.39
C GLN A 248 -6.42 21.49 -13.90
N PHE A 249 -7.05 20.33 -13.72
CA PHE A 249 -6.34 19.10 -13.35
C PHE A 249 -5.31 18.70 -14.42
N LEU A 250 -5.60 18.93 -15.70
CA LEU A 250 -4.67 18.62 -16.80
C LEU A 250 -3.47 19.56 -16.82
N GLU A 251 -3.68 20.84 -16.53
CA GLU A 251 -2.61 21.83 -16.38
C GLU A 251 -1.68 21.44 -15.23
N ASP A 252 -2.24 21.22 -14.04
CA ASP A 252 -1.49 20.85 -12.85
C ASP A 252 -0.76 19.50 -13.01
N TRP A 253 -1.39 18.56 -13.72
CA TRP A 253 -0.76 17.28 -14.07
C TRP A 253 0.46 17.49 -14.96
N THR A 254 0.36 18.37 -15.96
CA THR A 254 1.46 18.68 -16.88
C THR A 254 2.61 19.32 -16.12
N ASP A 255 2.31 20.31 -15.27
CA ASP A 255 3.31 20.98 -14.43
C ASP A 255 3.99 20.00 -13.47
N PHE A 256 3.21 19.13 -12.84
CA PHE A 256 3.73 18.04 -12.01
C PHE A 256 4.71 17.15 -12.78
N ARG A 257 4.35 16.70 -14.00
CA ARG A 257 5.22 15.82 -14.80
C ARG A 257 6.54 16.48 -15.17
N ILE A 258 6.50 17.75 -15.58
CA ILE A 258 7.70 18.53 -15.91
C ILE A 258 8.57 18.73 -14.67
N TYR A 259 7.95 19.02 -13.52
CA TYR A 259 8.67 19.22 -12.26
C TYR A 259 9.32 17.91 -11.77
N ASP A 260 8.57 16.81 -11.79
CA ASP A 260 8.99 15.48 -11.35
C ASP A 260 10.19 14.94 -12.15
N GLU A 261 10.17 15.13 -13.48
CA GLU A 261 11.29 14.74 -14.34
C GLU A 261 12.58 15.52 -14.04
N LYS A 262 12.45 16.81 -13.66
CA LYS A 262 13.60 17.67 -13.32
C LYS A 262 14.08 17.48 -11.88
N ASN A 263 13.19 17.14 -10.96
CA ASN A 263 13.45 17.09 -9.52
C ASN A 263 12.96 15.76 -8.93
N PRO A 264 13.59 14.62 -9.28
CA PRO A 264 13.20 13.34 -8.70
C PRO A 264 13.42 13.34 -7.18
N PRO A 265 12.48 12.79 -6.38
CA PRO A 265 12.60 12.76 -4.92
C PRO A 265 13.77 11.91 -4.40
N PHE A 266 14.29 11.02 -5.24
CA PHE A 266 15.40 10.13 -4.90
C PHE A 266 16.50 10.22 -5.95
N ILE A 267 17.76 10.24 -5.48
CA ILE A 267 18.95 10.15 -6.34
C ILE A 267 19.40 8.67 -6.49
N ASP A 268 19.02 7.82 -5.54
CA ASP A 268 19.45 6.44 -5.48
C ASP A 268 18.81 5.58 -6.58
N HIS A 269 19.66 4.91 -7.38
CA HIS A 269 19.28 3.98 -8.45
C HIS A 269 18.29 2.88 -8.01
N ARG A 270 18.31 2.47 -6.73
CA ARG A 270 17.36 1.49 -6.18
C ARG A 270 15.91 1.96 -6.23
N PHE A 271 15.67 3.25 -6.41
CA PHE A 271 14.33 3.82 -6.58
C PHE A 271 14.00 4.18 -8.03
N ALA A 272 14.89 3.96 -9.01
CA ALA A 272 14.64 4.32 -10.41
C ALA A 272 13.36 3.67 -10.96
N GLY A 273 13.11 2.39 -10.62
CA GLY A 273 11.88 1.71 -11.00
C GLY A 273 10.62 2.31 -10.35
N TYR A 274 10.72 2.81 -9.12
CA TYR A 274 9.62 3.50 -8.42
C TYR A 274 9.36 4.87 -9.05
N LEU A 275 10.42 5.64 -9.33
CA LEU A 275 10.32 6.97 -9.96
C LEU A 275 9.57 6.92 -11.29
N SER A 276 9.85 5.92 -12.13
CA SER A 276 9.13 5.75 -13.41
C SER A 276 7.63 5.44 -13.24
N ARG A 277 7.21 4.96 -12.06
CA ARG A 277 5.81 4.65 -11.70
C ARG A 277 5.17 5.69 -10.78
N ARG A 278 5.92 6.69 -10.32
CA ARG A 278 5.41 7.78 -9.47
C ARG A 278 4.16 8.44 -10.04
N PRO A 279 4.04 8.73 -11.37
CA PRO A 279 2.80 9.27 -11.94
C PRO A 279 1.62 8.32 -11.77
N ASN A 280 1.82 7.01 -11.94
CA ASN A 280 0.77 6.03 -11.77
C ASN A 280 0.27 6.05 -10.31
N HIS A 281 1.18 6.17 -9.34
CA HIS A 281 0.80 6.30 -7.94
C HIS A 281 0.01 7.58 -7.66
N VAL A 282 0.42 8.73 -8.21
CA VAL A 282 -0.31 10.00 -8.07
C VAL A 282 -1.71 9.89 -8.66
N MET A 283 -1.86 9.37 -9.88
CA MET A 283 -3.17 9.23 -10.53
C MET A 283 -4.12 8.34 -9.72
N LYS A 284 -3.64 7.17 -9.30
CA LYS A 284 -4.44 6.23 -8.50
C LYS A 284 -4.82 6.84 -7.15
N LEU A 285 -3.91 7.59 -6.53
CA LEU A 285 -4.17 8.30 -5.29
C LEU A 285 -5.19 9.43 -5.49
N SER A 286 -5.15 10.15 -6.61
CA SER A 286 -6.16 11.17 -6.93
C SER A 286 -7.56 10.56 -7.03
N ILE A 287 -7.73 9.39 -7.64
CA ILE A 287 -9.02 8.68 -7.68
C ILE A 287 -9.52 8.39 -6.26
N ILE A 288 -8.64 7.88 -5.40
CA ILE A 288 -8.97 7.51 -4.01
C ILE A 288 -9.35 8.75 -3.18
N LEU A 289 -8.60 9.85 -3.31
CA LEU A 289 -8.85 11.09 -2.57
C LEU A 289 -10.15 11.77 -3.04
N ALA A 290 -10.43 11.79 -4.35
CA ALA A 290 -11.70 12.29 -4.87
C ALA A 290 -12.89 11.49 -4.31
N ALA A 291 -12.79 10.15 -4.33
CA ALA A 291 -13.82 9.28 -3.78
C ALA A 291 -14.02 9.45 -2.26
N SER A 292 -13.00 9.91 -1.53
CA SER A 292 -13.09 10.22 -0.11
C SER A 292 -14.00 11.42 0.17
N LYS A 293 -13.91 12.46 -0.68
CA LYS A 293 -14.61 13.74 -0.52
C LYS A 293 -16.02 13.73 -1.08
N GLY A 294 -16.30 12.93 -2.11
CA GLY A 294 -17.61 12.95 -2.75
C GLY A 294 -17.89 11.80 -3.71
N ASP A 295 -19.09 11.83 -4.26
CA ASP A 295 -19.62 10.84 -5.22
C ASP A 295 -19.62 11.37 -6.68
N ASP A 296 -19.07 12.56 -6.91
CA ASP A 296 -19.11 13.28 -8.19
C ASP A 296 -18.17 12.70 -9.27
N MET A 297 -17.29 11.77 -8.89
CA MET A 297 -16.32 11.11 -9.75
C MET A 297 -15.50 12.09 -10.61
N THR A 298 -15.14 13.24 -10.04
CA THR A 298 -14.42 14.29 -10.77
C THR A 298 -13.07 14.59 -10.10
N LEU A 299 -12.00 14.53 -10.89
CA LEU A 299 -10.66 14.88 -10.47
C LEU A 299 -10.42 16.38 -10.67
N THR A 300 -10.13 17.07 -9.57
CA THR A 300 -9.93 18.52 -9.50
C THR A 300 -8.49 18.89 -9.16
N SER A 301 -8.14 20.17 -9.34
CA SER A 301 -6.84 20.74 -8.95
C SER A 301 -6.46 20.41 -7.49
N ASP A 302 -7.41 20.55 -6.56
CA ASP A 302 -7.19 20.23 -5.14
C ASP A 302 -6.83 18.76 -4.94
N THR A 303 -7.43 17.86 -5.73
CA THR A 303 -7.24 16.42 -5.63
C THR A 303 -5.83 16.01 -6.04
N ILE A 304 -5.29 16.59 -7.12
CA ILE A 304 -3.91 16.31 -7.55
C ILE A 304 -2.89 16.94 -6.61
N ALA A 305 -3.12 18.18 -6.15
CA ALA A 305 -2.24 18.84 -5.19
C ALA A 305 -2.13 18.04 -3.88
N GLU A 306 -3.25 17.52 -3.38
CA GLU A 306 -3.27 16.66 -2.20
C GLU A 306 -2.61 15.31 -2.44
N ALA A 307 -2.82 14.68 -3.61
CA ALA A 307 -2.17 13.43 -3.96
C ALA A 307 -0.63 13.58 -4.01
N ILE A 308 -0.12 14.63 -4.65
CA ILE A 308 1.30 14.93 -4.72
C ILE A 308 1.87 15.18 -3.32
N THR A 309 1.16 15.98 -2.51
CA THR A 309 1.58 16.30 -1.14
C THR A 309 1.63 15.06 -0.26
N THR A 310 0.62 14.20 -0.35
CA THR A 310 0.53 12.94 0.38
C THR A 310 1.67 11.99 0.00
N LEU A 311 1.93 11.85 -1.30
CA LEU A 311 2.99 10.98 -1.78
C LEU A 311 4.38 11.51 -1.37
N SER A 312 4.62 12.81 -1.52
CA SER A 312 5.89 13.45 -1.15
C SER A 312 6.20 13.27 0.35
N LYS A 313 5.20 13.40 1.23
CA LYS A 313 5.36 13.13 2.67
C LYS A 313 5.77 11.68 2.97
N ALA A 314 5.27 10.71 2.21
CA ALA A 314 5.70 9.32 2.35
C ALA A 314 7.15 9.15 1.85
N GLU A 315 7.49 9.79 0.73
CA GLU A 315 8.79 9.71 0.07
C GLU A 315 9.94 10.25 0.95
N GLU A 316 9.71 11.30 1.76
CA GLU A 316 10.71 11.88 2.68
C GLU A 316 11.44 10.82 3.53
N LYS A 317 10.68 9.84 4.03
CA LYS A 317 11.17 8.78 4.92
C LYS A 317 11.39 7.45 4.20
N MET A 318 10.85 7.28 2.99
CA MET A 318 10.85 6.01 2.26
C MET A 318 12.26 5.48 1.98
N GLN A 319 13.22 6.36 1.72
CA GLN A 319 14.63 6.00 1.50
C GLN A 319 15.25 5.19 2.65
N ASN A 320 14.75 5.35 3.88
CA ASN A 320 15.26 4.65 5.05
C ASN A 320 14.88 3.16 5.08
N VAL A 321 13.90 2.73 4.29
CA VAL A 321 13.44 1.34 4.23
C VAL A 321 14.55 0.40 3.76
N PHE A 322 15.37 0.86 2.82
CA PHE A 322 16.50 0.09 2.27
C PHE A 322 17.85 0.56 2.84
N SER A 323 17.84 1.34 3.92
CA SER A 323 19.06 1.66 4.65
C SER A 323 19.62 0.37 5.26
N GLY A 324 20.83 -0.03 4.84
CA GLY A 324 21.47 -1.29 5.26
C GLY A 324 21.33 -2.47 4.30
N VAL A 325 20.46 -2.39 3.28
CA VAL A 325 20.42 -3.41 2.22
C VAL A 325 21.68 -3.29 1.35
N GLY A 326 22.44 -4.38 1.24
CA GLY A 326 23.73 -4.43 0.55
C GLY A 326 24.94 -4.11 1.43
N ARG A 327 24.76 -3.86 2.74
CA ARG A 327 25.87 -3.95 3.69
C ARG A 327 26.33 -5.40 3.76
N SER A 328 27.65 -5.60 3.71
CA SER A 328 28.25 -6.90 3.99
C SER A 328 27.89 -7.32 5.41
N ASP A 329 27.64 -8.61 5.66
CA ASP A 329 27.46 -9.13 7.03
C ASP A 329 28.67 -8.79 7.92
N ILE A 330 29.85 -8.61 7.30
CA ILE A 330 31.08 -8.15 7.93
C ILE A 330 30.94 -6.71 8.45
N SER A 331 30.18 -5.84 7.77
CA SER A 331 29.97 -4.46 8.24
C SER A 331 29.12 -4.40 9.50
N ASP A 332 28.12 -5.26 9.64
CA ASP A 332 27.30 -5.31 10.85
C ASP A 332 28.10 -5.88 12.03
N ILE A 333 28.97 -6.88 11.79
CA ILE A 333 29.94 -7.37 12.77
C ILE A 333 30.94 -6.27 13.15
N LEU A 334 31.46 -5.53 12.17
CA LEU A 334 32.38 -4.41 12.41
C LEU A 334 31.73 -3.31 13.25
N ASP A 335 30.48 -2.92 12.98
CA ASP A 335 29.76 -1.92 13.76
C ASP A 335 29.54 -2.39 15.22
N LYS A 336 29.22 -3.68 15.43
CA LYS A 336 29.13 -4.29 16.77
C LYS A 336 30.48 -4.31 17.48
N VAL A 337 31.55 -4.70 16.80
CA VAL A 337 32.93 -4.72 17.33
C VAL A 337 33.37 -3.31 17.70
N MET A 338 33.11 -2.31 16.84
CA MET A 338 33.42 -0.91 17.12
C MET A 338 32.64 -0.38 18.32
N THR A 339 31.36 -0.71 18.44
CA THR A 339 30.54 -0.34 19.61
C THR A 339 31.05 -1.00 20.89
N PHE A 340 31.47 -2.27 20.82
CA PHE A 340 32.10 -2.97 21.94
C PHE A 340 33.41 -2.31 22.38
N LEU A 341 34.26 -1.91 21.42
CA LEU A 341 35.51 -1.21 21.70
C LEU A 341 35.27 0.19 22.30
N LEU A 342 34.28 0.93 21.80
CA LEU A 342 33.96 2.28 22.30
C LEU A 342 33.28 2.28 23.68
N SER A 343 32.59 1.19 24.04
CA SER A 343 31.96 1.01 25.35
C SER A 343 32.88 0.35 26.39
N SER A 344 34.06 -0.10 25.96
CA SER A 344 35.12 -0.60 26.84
C SER A 344 35.58 0.49 27.81
N LYS A 345 35.71 0.13 29.09
CA LYS A 345 36.29 1.01 30.12
C LYS A 345 37.82 1.02 30.13
N THR A 346 38.45 0.18 29.31
CA THR A 346 39.90 0.01 29.22
C THR A 346 40.39 0.39 27.84
N ASP A 347 41.49 1.16 27.77
CA ASP A 347 42.08 1.65 26.52
C ASP A 347 42.66 0.52 25.64
N GLU A 348 42.98 -0.63 26.24
CA GLU A 348 43.45 -1.82 25.53
C GLU A 348 42.49 -2.99 25.73
N VAL A 349 41.92 -3.48 24.63
CA VAL A 349 41.08 -4.68 24.61
C VAL A 349 41.86 -5.81 23.91
N PRO A 350 42.25 -6.87 24.64
CA PRO A 350 42.97 -7.99 24.04
C PRO A 350 42.15 -8.71 22.96
N VAL A 351 42.80 -9.06 21.84
CA VAL A 351 42.15 -9.70 20.68
C VAL A 351 41.38 -10.97 21.04
N TYR A 352 41.86 -11.76 22.01
CA TYR A 352 41.18 -12.99 22.44
C TYR A 352 39.82 -12.72 23.12
N GLN A 353 39.63 -11.56 23.74
CA GLN A 353 38.34 -11.19 24.35
C GLN A 353 37.31 -10.86 23.28
N ILE A 354 37.73 -10.13 22.24
CA ILE A 354 36.89 -9.84 21.06
C ILE A 354 36.51 -11.16 20.38
N ALA A 355 37.50 -12.03 20.11
CA ALA A 355 37.28 -13.32 19.46
C ALA A 355 36.36 -14.26 20.27
N ASN A 356 36.40 -14.21 21.61
CA ASN A 356 35.48 -14.97 22.45
C ASN A 356 34.07 -14.37 22.51
N TYR A 357 33.96 -13.04 22.54
CA TYR A 357 32.67 -12.35 22.60
C TYR A 357 31.85 -12.52 21.31
N PHE A 358 32.53 -12.48 20.16
CA PHE A 358 31.93 -12.65 18.84
C PHE A 358 32.09 -14.06 18.28
N LYS A 359 32.39 -15.07 19.11
CA LYS A 359 32.67 -16.45 18.65
C LYS A 359 31.49 -17.12 17.94
N ASN A 360 30.26 -16.65 18.21
CA ASN A 360 29.01 -17.21 17.72
C ASN A 360 28.27 -16.27 16.75
N ASP A 361 28.83 -15.09 16.48
CA ASP A 361 28.41 -14.16 15.43
C ASP A 361 29.22 -14.46 14.16
#